data_AF-A0A5R2N1F5-F1
#
_entry.id   AF-A0A5R2N1F5-F1
#
_cell.length_a   1.000
_cell.length_b   1.000
_cell.length_c   1.000
_cell.angle_alpha   90.00
_cell.angle_beta   90.00
_cell.angle_gamma   90.00
#
_symmetry.space_group_name_H-M   'P 1'
#
loop_
_entity.id
_entity.type
_entity.pdbx_description
1 polymer ?
#
loop_
_entity_poly.entity_id
_entity_poly.type
_entity_poly.pdbx_seq_one_letter_code
_entity_poly.pdbx_strand_id
1 'polypeptide(L)' 'MATRDPPEPTEPLTFAVLVFPGFPMMAFSSVIEPLRAVNVLAKRECYRWIIVGATQGPVEASNGVVIQPGFYAE' A
#
# COMPACT_ATOMS: atom_id res chain seq x y z
N MET A 1 -13.40 -10.68 -29.75
CA MET A 1 -13.33 -11.39 -28.46
C MET A 1 -13.57 -10.34 -27.39
N ALA A 2 -14.82 -10.18 -26.93
CA ALA A 2 -15.13 -9.19 -25.91
C ALA A 2 -14.56 -9.70 -24.58
N THR A 3 -13.52 -9.05 -24.07
CA THR A 3 -13.10 -9.23 -22.68
C THR A 3 -14.26 -8.77 -21.82
N ARG A 4 -14.96 -9.71 -21.19
CA ARG A 4 -15.98 -9.37 -20.19
C ARG A 4 -15.22 -8.73 -19.04
N ASP A 5 -15.34 -7.41 -18.89
CA ASP A 5 -14.79 -6.74 -17.73
C ASP A 5 -15.36 -7.44 -16.49
N PRO A 6 -14.52 -7.83 -15.51
CA PRO A 6 -15.01 -8.36 -14.26
C PRO A 6 -16.00 -7.33 -13.66
N PRO A 7 -17.07 -7.78 -13.00
CA PRO A 7 -17.97 -6.86 -12.31
C PRO A 7 -17.15 -5.94 -11.40
N GLU A 8 -17.38 -4.63 -11.49
CA GLU A 8 -16.63 -3.67 -10.67
C GLU A 8 -16.81 -4.03 -9.19
N PRO A 9 -15.73 -4.29 -8.45
CA PRO A 9 -15.82 -4.51 -7.01
C PRO A 9 -16.51 -3.33 -6.35
N THR A 10 -17.55 -3.60 -5.58
CA THR A 10 -18.33 -2.57 -4.85
C THR A 10 -17.53 -2.00 -3.67
N GLU A 11 -16.56 -2.78 -3.15
CA GLU A 11 -15.69 -2.38 -2.05
C GLU A 11 -14.23 -2.23 -2.51
N PRO A 12 -13.46 -1.27 -1.97
CA PRO A 12 -12.04 -1.12 -2.28
C PRO A 12 -11.22 -2.33 -1.82
N LEU A 13 -10.33 -2.84 -2.67
CA LEU A 13 -9.38 -3.88 -2.26
C LEU A 13 -8.28 -3.27 -1.37
N THR A 14 -8.06 -3.83 -0.18
CA THR A 14 -7.06 -3.33 0.77
C THR A 14 -5.77 -4.14 0.73
N PHE A 15 -4.63 -3.45 0.57
CA PHE A 15 -3.29 -4.01 0.65
C PHE A 15 -2.64 -3.70 2.01
N ALA A 16 -2.12 -4.73 2.68
CA ALA A 16 -1.27 -4.55 3.86
C ALA A 16 0.21 -4.61 3.45
N VAL A 17 0.94 -3.53 3.67
CA VAL A 17 2.38 -3.46 3.40
C VAL A 17 3.13 -3.63 4.71
N LEU A 18 3.66 -4.84 4.93
CA LEU A 18 4.49 -5.17 6.08
C LEU A 18 5.91 -4.62 5.88
N VAL A 19 6.37 -3.78 6.80
CA VAL A 19 7.69 -3.14 6.74
C VAL A 19 8.59 -3.58 7.90
N PHE A 20 9.89 -3.60 7.61
CA PHE A 20 10.97 -3.96 8.53
C PHE A 20 12.06 -2.88 8.50
N PRO A 21 12.89 -2.75 9.55
CA PRO A 21 14.03 -1.83 9.54
C PRO A 21 14.89 -2.01 8.28
N GLY A 22 15.20 -0.92 7.61
CA GLY A 22 16.00 -0.90 6.39
C GLY A 22 15.24 -1.27 5.11
N PHE A 23 13.90 -1.35 5.12
CA PHE A 23 13.15 -1.64 3.90
C PHE A 23 13.45 -0.62 2.78
N PRO A 24 13.49 -1.06 1.50
CA PRO A 24 13.81 -0.18 0.38
C PRO A 24 12.67 0.80 0.09
N MET A 25 12.87 2.09 0.38
CA MET A 25 11.83 3.12 0.20
C MET A 25 11.32 3.23 -1.25
N MET A 26 12.20 3.03 -2.23
CA MET A 26 11.80 3.05 -3.64
C MET A 26 10.86 1.91 -4.01
N ALA A 27 11.11 0.70 -3.50
CA ALA A 27 10.24 -0.45 -3.77
C ALA A 27 8.88 -0.27 -3.08
N PHE A 28 8.87 0.21 -1.83
CA PHE A 28 7.65 0.59 -1.12
C PHE A 28 6.81 1.60 -1.92
N SER A 29 7.44 2.67 -2.42
CA SER A 29 6.78 3.68 -3.26
C SER A 29 6.24 3.09 -4.57
N SER A 30 7.00 2.21 -5.23
CA SER A 30 6.57 1.57 -6.48
C SER A 30 5.32 0.68 -6.36
N VAL A 31 5.02 0.21 -5.15
CA VAL A 31 3.77 -0.54 -4.87
C VAL A 31 2.60 0.42 -4.69
N ILE A 32 2.78 1.52 -3.94
CA ILE A 32 1.69 2.44 -3.57
C ILE A 32 1.30 3.36 -4.73
N GLU A 33 2.27 3.87 -5.48
CA GLU A 33 2.01 4.87 -6.51
C GLU A 33 1.06 4.40 -7.63
N PRO A 34 1.15 3.16 -8.15
CA PRO A 34 0.16 2.64 -9.09
C PRO A 34 -1.25 2.55 -8.50
N LEU A 35 -1.40 2.11 -7.24
CA LEU A 35 -2.71 2.01 -6.58
C LEU A 35 -3.36 3.40 -6.45
N ARG A 36 -2.57 4.39 -6.03
CA ARG A 36 -2.99 5.79 -5.96
C ARG A 36 -3.37 6.32 -7.35
N ALA A 37 -2.57 6.04 -8.37
CA ALA A 37 -2.84 6.47 -9.75
C ALA A 37 -4.17 5.91 -10.27
N VAL A 38 -4.47 4.62 -10.01
CA VAL A 38 -5.76 4.03 -10.39
C VAL A 38 -6.93 4.72 -9.69
N ASN A 39 -6.84 4.98 -8.38
CA ASN A 39 -7.89 5.69 -7.66
C ASN A 39 -8.17 7.08 -8.26
N VAL A 40 -7.12 7.81 -8.65
CA VAL A 40 -7.23 9.12 -9.30
C VAL A 40 -7.89 9.00 -10.68
N LEU A 41 -7.42 8.08 -11.51
CA LEU A 41 -7.93 7.89 -12.87
C LEU A 41 -9.38 7.39 -12.90
N ALA A 42 -9.72 6.47 -12.00
CA ALA A 42 -11.06 5.89 -11.87
C ALA A 42 -12.05 6.83 -11.14
N LYS A 43 -11.55 7.90 -10.50
CA LYS A 43 -12.35 8.85 -9.69
C LYS A 43 -13.18 8.15 -8.60
N ARG A 44 -12.69 7.01 -8.10
CA ARG A 44 -13.28 6.25 -6.99
C ARG A 44 -12.18 5.52 -6.21
N GLU A 45 -12.47 5.12 -4.98
CA GLU A 45 -11.54 4.32 -4.17
C GLU A 45 -11.58 2.86 -4.65
N CYS A 46 -10.75 2.51 -5.62
CA CYS A 46 -10.58 1.12 -6.07
C CYS A 46 -9.68 0.32 -5.10
N TYR A 47 -8.70 1.01 -4.52
CA TYR A 47 -7.68 0.43 -3.67
C TYR A 47 -7.46 1.23 -2.39
N ARG A 48 -7.16 0.51 -1.31
CA ARG A 48 -6.69 1.07 -0.04
C ARG A 48 -5.37 0.41 0.32
N TRP A 49 -4.53 1.09 1.09
CA TRP A 49 -3.33 0.50 1.66
C TRP A 49 -3.18 0.88 3.12
N ILE A 50 -2.60 -0.03 3.89
CA ILE A 50 -2.18 0.19 5.28
C ILE A 50 -0.73 -0.21 5.43
N ILE A 51 -0.03 0.47 6.33
CA ILE A 51 1.36 0.17 6.68
C ILE A 51 1.35 -0.59 7.99
N VAL A 52 1.91 -1.80 7.97
CA VAL A 52 1.99 -2.70 9.12
C VAL A 52 3.45 -2.82 9.54
N GLY A 53 3.76 -2.50 10.80
CA GLY A 53 5.08 -2.76 11.37
C GLY A 53 5.19 -4.18 11.89
N ALA A 54 6.36 -4.81 11.77
CA ALA A 54 6.62 -6.11 12.39
C ALA A 54 6.66 -6.05 13.93
N THR A 55 6.94 -4.88 14.50
CA THR A 55 6.94 -4.61 15.94
C THR A 55 6.38 -3.22 16.20
N GLN A 56 5.90 -2.97 17.42
CA GLN A 56 5.46 -1.63 17.81
C GLN A 56 6.59 -0.60 17.71
N GLY A 57 6.25 0.60 17.25
CA GLY A 57 7.18 1.72 17.12
C GLY A 57 7.47 2.13 15.67
N PRO A 58 8.27 3.19 15.48
CA PRO A 58 8.66 3.67 14.16
C PRO A 58 9.64 2.71 13.47
N VAL A 59 9.62 2.72 12.13
CA VAL A 59 10.51 1.93 11.28
C VAL A 59 11.28 2.86 10.35
N GLU A 60 12.60 2.75 10.36
CA GLU A 60 13.48 3.51 9.46
C GLU A 60 13.67 2.73 8.15
N ALA A 61 13.47 3.41 7.02
CA ALA A 61 13.72 2.89 5.69
C ALA A 61 15.22 2.94 5.32
N SER A 62 15.61 2.30 4.23
CA SER A 62 17.01 2.22 3.75
C SER A 62 17.67 3.58 3.46
N ASN A 63 16.90 4.66 3.40
CA ASN A 63 17.34 6.02 3.08
C ASN A 63 17.26 6.98 4.28
N GLY A 64 17.03 6.47 5.49
CA GLY A 64 16.94 7.28 6.72
C GLY A 64 15.57 7.92 6.97
N VAL A 65 14.58 7.72 6.08
CA VAL A 65 13.20 8.17 6.35
C VAL A 65 12.57 7.28 7.41
N VAL A 66 12.01 7.90 8.44
CA VAL A 66 11.33 7.21 9.53
C VAL A 66 9.83 7.28 9.33
N ILE A 67 9.17 6.12 9.33
CA ILE A 67 7.71 5.99 9.18
C ILE A 67 7.11 5.42 10.47
N GLN A 68 5.96 5.96 10.88
CA GLN A 68 5.13 5.37 11.93
C GLN A 68 4.06 4.47 11.29
N PRO A 69 4.14 3.13 11.42
CA PRO A 69 3.08 2.24 10.95
C PRO A 69 1.77 2.51 11.69
N GLY A 70 0.65 2.37 10.97
CA GLY A 70 -0.69 2.51 11.56
C GLY A 70 -1.19 1.25 12.27
N PHE A 71 -0.57 0.10 11.96
CA PHE A 71 -0.92 -1.23 12.47
C PHE A 71 0.37 -2.02 12.75
N TYR A 72 0.25 -3.11 13.51
CA TYR A 72 1.36 -3.98 13.86
C TYR A 72 0.95 -5.44 13.75
N ALA A 73 1.85 -6.29 13.26
CA ALA A 73 1.71 -7.73 13.35
C ALA A 73 2.17 -8.16 14.74
N GLU A 74 1.27 -8.71 15.56
CA GLU A 74 1.61 -9.33 16.85
C GLU A 74 2.34 -10.67 16.68
#